data_AF-A0A8B6GWN8-F1
#
_entry.id   AF-A0A8B6GWN8-F1
#
_cell.length_a   1.000
_cell.length_b   1.000
_cell.length_c   1.000
_cell.angle_alpha   90.00
_cell.angle_beta   90.00
_cell.angle_gamma   90.00
#
_symmetry.space_group_name_H-M   'P 1'
#
loop_
_entity.id
_entity.type
_entity.pdbx_description
1 polymer ?
#
loop_
_entity_poly.entity_id
_entity_poly.type
_entity_poly.pdbx_seq_one_letter_code
_entity_poly.pdbx_strand_id
1 'polypeptide(L)'
;MLLSTSLVLFVVSSSRLAVWCFNINAELSNSPFDIPEAVSKILEDNQFFKSQLKVMSDEMEQYKLRITTLENELTFTNRQLILTKQNAKDTNKRVQVLERELLLTKELFKFDKDDSMNHAHSGRIQTTEQDRSDNDYEKESMYPEFKLPDNSDTSKDSKRLLVGDNFPPVVAFSSTMDSHKENLGAGQTVLFERVITNVGGGLDPNTSIFKAPITGFYHFDAIVMSHHGEDMETEIVKNGNGLVRLYSGNGDTWGVGMQAIVVQMNAGDDVWVRVYNNPGINNGNVRVYGFLWSSFSGFLLQ
;
A
#
# COMPACT_ATOMS: atom_id res chain seq x y z
N MET A 1 1.24 -24.69 -7.00
CA MET A 1 1.41 -25.08 -8.41
C MET A 1 2.86 -25.12 -8.90
N LEU A 2 3.84 -24.44 -8.26
CA LEU A 2 5.24 -24.44 -8.72
C LEU A 2 6.08 -25.68 -8.32
N LEU A 3 5.62 -26.48 -7.35
CA LEU A 3 6.31 -27.71 -6.92
C LEU A 3 6.16 -28.88 -7.91
N SER A 4 5.14 -28.88 -8.80
CA SER A 4 4.88 -30.04 -9.67
C SER A 4 5.70 -30.04 -10.95
N THR A 5 6.05 -28.87 -11.50
CA THR A 5 6.88 -28.78 -12.71
C THR A 5 8.34 -29.12 -12.45
N SER A 6 8.84 -28.83 -11.26
CA SER A 6 10.25 -29.04 -10.89
C SER A 6 10.57 -30.50 -10.52
N LEU A 7 9.63 -31.22 -9.91
CA LEU A 7 9.77 -32.66 -9.70
C LEU A 7 9.82 -33.41 -11.05
N VAL A 8 9.05 -32.93 -12.04
CA VAL A 8 9.06 -33.48 -13.40
C VAL A 8 10.40 -33.25 -14.09
N LEU A 9 11.01 -32.06 -13.97
CA LEU A 9 12.34 -31.81 -14.52
C LEU A 9 13.45 -32.65 -13.85
N PHE A 10 13.39 -32.82 -12.53
CA PHE A 10 14.35 -33.64 -11.77
C PHE A 10 14.22 -35.13 -12.08
N VAL A 11 13.00 -35.63 -12.23
CA VAL A 11 12.74 -37.02 -12.65
C VAL A 11 13.17 -37.24 -14.10
N VAL A 12 12.85 -36.32 -15.01
CA VAL A 12 13.20 -36.43 -16.43
C VAL A 12 14.73 -36.42 -16.65
N SER A 13 15.49 -35.61 -15.92
CA SER A 13 16.95 -35.60 -16.02
C SER A 13 17.59 -36.88 -15.45
N SER A 14 17.09 -37.35 -14.31
CA SER A 14 17.54 -38.59 -13.66
C SER A 14 17.23 -39.84 -14.50
N SER A 15 16.05 -39.88 -15.15
CA SER A 15 15.67 -40.95 -16.07
C SER A 15 16.54 -40.98 -17.33
N ARG A 16 16.94 -39.82 -17.85
CA ARG A 16 17.86 -39.74 -19.00
C ARG A 16 19.27 -40.24 -18.66
N LEU A 17 19.75 -39.97 -17.44
CA LEU A 17 21.02 -40.49 -16.94
C LEU A 17 20.99 -42.03 -16.81
N ALA A 18 19.88 -42.58 -16.30
CA ALA A 18 19.70 -44.02 -16.17
C ALA A 18 19.63 -44.74 -17.54
N VAL A 19 18.95 -44.14 -18.52
CA VAL A 19 18.89 -44.66 -19.91
C VAL A 19 20.27 -44.61 -20.58
N TRP A 20 21.08 -43.59 -20.30
CA TRP A 20 22.43 -43.45 -20.85
C TRP A 20 23.41 -44.52 -20.30
N CYS A 21 23.38 -44.79 -18.99
CA CYS A 21 24.19 -45.86 -18.39
C CYS A 21 23.85 -47.24 -18.99
N PHE A 22 22.59 -47.47 -19.36
CA PHE A 22 22.15 -48.71 -19.99
C PHE A 22 22.63 -48.82 -21.46
N ASN A 23 22.63 -47.70 -22.20
CA ASN A 23 23.04 -47.67 -23.61
C ASN A 23 24.55 -47.83 -23.83
N ILE A 24 25.40 -47.23 -22.97
CA ILE A 24 26.86 -47.44 -23.06
C ILE A 24 27.23 -48.91 -22.84
N ASN A 25 26.56 -49.56 -21.89
CA ASN A 25 26.81 -50.96 -21.59
C ASN A 25 26.35 -51.88 -22.75
N ALA A 26 25.35 -51.45 -23.53
CA ALA A 26 24.88 -52.15 -24.73
C ALA A 26 25.77 -51.92 -25.96
N GLU A 27 26.29 -50.70 -26.16
CA GLU A 27 27.22 -50.37 -27.27
C GLU A 27 28.60 -51.03 -27.10
N LEU A 28 29.08 -51.19 -25.86
CA LEU A 28 30.34 -51.91 -25.58
C LEU A 28 30.23 -53.43 -25.78
N SER A 29 29.01 -53.99 -25.76
CA SER A 29 28.81 -55.44 -25.79
C SER A 29 28.61 -56.02 -27.20
N ASN A 30 28.33 -55.20 -28.23
CA ASN A 30 28.03 -55.68 -29.58
C ASN A 30 28.45 -54.65 -30.65
N SER A 31 29.55 -54.93 -31.38
CA SER A 31 29.80 -54.60 -32.82
C SER A 31 31.18 -53.96 -33.10
N PRO A 32 31.83 -54.29 -34.24
CA PRO A 32 33.14 -53.80 -34.64
C PRO A 32 33.02 -52.45 -35.36
N PHE A 33 32.94 -51.36 -34.60
CA PHE A 33 32.86 -49.98 -35.09
C PHE A 33 34.10 -49.18 -34.69
N ASP A 34 34.49 -48.21 -35.54
CA ASP A 34 35.70 -47.39 -35.42
C ASP A 34 35.78 -46.69 -34.05
N ILE A 35 36.69 -47.19 -33.18
CA ILE A 35 36.93 -46.69 -31.82
C ILE A 35 37.06 -45.15 -31.75
N PRO A 36 37.67 -44.45 -32.73
CA PRO A 36 37.78 -42.99 -32.69
C PRO A 36 36.44 -42.24 -32.74
N GLU A 37 35.45 -42.74 -33.48
CA GLU A 37 34.15 -42.05 -33.64
C GLU A 37 33.30 -42.18 -32.38
N ALA A 38 33.29 -43.37 -31.76
CA ALA A 38 32.63 -43.61 -30.47
C ALA A 38 33.24 -42.73 -29.35
N VAL A 39 34.58 -42.61 -29.31
CA VAL A 39 35.28 -41.74 -28.35
C VAL A 39 34.93 -40.26 -28.56
N SER A 40 34.84 -39.80 -29.81
CA SER A 40 34.47 -38.41 -30.12
C SER A 40 33.06 -38.07 -29.62
N LYS A 41 32.09 -38.96 -29.86
CA LYS A 41 30.71 -38.77 -29.41
C LYS A 41 30.60 -38.75 -27.88
N ILE A 42 31.32 -39.64 -27.20
CA ILE A 42 31.39 -39.65 -25.72
C ILE A 42 32.00 -38.35 -25.19
N LEU A 43 33.01 -37.78 -25.86
CA LEU A 43 33.62 -36.51 -25.46
C LEU A 43 32.65 -35.32 -25.60
N GLU A 44 31.91 -35.25 -26.71
CA GLU A 44 30.89 -34.22 -26.93
C GLU A 44 29.76 -34.32 -25.89
N ASP A 45 29.25 -35.53 -25.63
CA ASP A 45 28.23 -35.76 -24.62
C ASP A 45 28.74 -35.38 -23.22
N ASN A 46 29.97 -35.74 -22.86
CA ASN A 46 30.57 -35.35 -21.59
C ASN A 46 30.71 -33.82 -21.46
N GLN A 47 31.04 -33.12 -22.54
CA GLN A 47 31.10 -31.66 -22.55
C GLN A 47 29.71 -31.03 -22.37
N PHE A 48 28.68 -31.61 -23.00
CA PHE A 48 27.29 -31.22 -22.81
C PHE A 48 26.82 -31.46 -21.37
N PHE A 49 27.09 -32.62 -20.78
CA PHE A 49 26.73 -32.88 -19.38
C PHE A 49 27.43 -31.93 -18.42
N LYS A 50 28.70 -31.60 -18.67
CA LYS A 50 29.44 -30.64 -17.85
C LYS A 50 28.84 -29.24 -17.91
N SER A 51 28.34 -28.81 -19.06
CA SER A 51 27.68 -27.51 -19.19
C SER A 51 26.33 -27.49 -18.46
N GLN A 52 25.54 -28.56 -18.57
CA GLN A 52 24.27 -28.71 -17.83
C GLN A 52 24.49 -28.72 -16.31
N LEU A 53 25.49 -29.46 -15.82
CA LEU A 53 25.84 -29.49 -14.39
C LEU A 53 26.23 -28.10 -13.87
N LYS A 54 26.92 -27.30 -14.70
CA LYS A 54 27.27 -25.93 -14.33
C LYS A 54 26.03 -25.05 -14.21
N VAL A 55 25.12 -25.10 -15.19
CA VAL A 55 23.86 -24.33 -15.14
C VAL A 55 23.04 -24.70 -13.91
N MET A 56 22.90 -26.01 -13.62
CA MET A 56 22.21 -26.48 -12.42
C MET A 56 22.88 -25.99 -11.13
N SER A 57 24.21 -25.95 -11.08
CA SER A 57 24.95 -25.42 -9.93
C SER A 57 24.69 -23.93 -9.72
N ASP A 58 24.68 -23.15 -10.80
CA ASP A 58 24.44 -21.70 -10.75
C ASP A 58 22.99 -21.40 -10.30
N GLU A 59 22.01 -22.15 -10.81
CA GLU A 59 20.61 -22.07 -10.34
C GLU A 59 20.48 -22.45 -8.86
N MET A 60 21.20 -23.49 -8.40
CA MET A 60 21.15 -23.93 -7.01
C MET A 60 21.72 -22.86 -6.05
N GLU A 61 22.77 -22.14 -6.45
CA GLU A 61 23.28 -21.00 -5.68
C GLU A 61 22.29 -19.83 -5.67
N GLN A 62 21.60 -19.56 -6.78
CA GLN A 62 20.54 -18.55 -6.83
C GLN A 62 19.39 -18.90 -5.86
N TYR A 63 18.99 -20.16 -5.79
CA TYR A 63 17.95 -20.60 -4.84
C TYR A 63 18.39 -20.45 -3.40
N LYS A 64 19.65 -20.78 -3.06
CA LYS A 64 20.18 -20.55 -1.71
C LYS A 64 20.09 -19.07 -1.32
N LEU A 65 20.51 -18.17 -2.21
CA LEU A 65 20.43 -16.72 -1.97
C LEU A 65 18.99 -16.26 -1.74
N ARG A 66 18.04 -16.77 -2.53
CA ARG A 66 16.61 -16.43 -2.37
C ARG A 66 16.06 -16.92 -1.05
N ILE A 67 16.41 -18.13 -0.60
CA ILE A 67 16.01 -18.68 0.70
C ILE A 67 16.52 -17.79 1.83
N THR A 68 17.81 -17.46 1.83
CA THR A 68 18.40 -16.58 2.85
C THR A 68 17.74 -15.19 2.87
N THR A 69 17.40 -14.65 1.70
CA THR A 69 16.69 -13.37 1.60
C THR A 69 15.30 -13.45 2.24
N LEU A 70 14.53 -14.50 1.93
CA LEU A 70 13.20 -14.70 2.49
C LEU A 70 13.23 -14.94 4.01
N GLU A 71 14.22 -15.65 4.52
CA GLU A 71 14.42 -15.86 5.96
C GLU A 71 14.69 -14.53 6.69
N ASN A 72 15.46 -13.63 6.07
CA ASN A 72 15.72 -12.30 6.61
C ASN A 72 14.45 -11.42 6.62
N GLU A 73 13.67 -11.42 5.53
CA GLU A 73 12.40 -10.70 5.42
C GLU A 73 11.37 -11.22 6.44
N LEU A 74 11.28 -12.55 6.61
CA LEU A 74 10.41 -13.17 7.61
C LEU A 74 10.81 -12.76 9.03
N THR A 75 12.11 -12.77 9.32
CA THR A 75 12.64 -12.35 10.63
C THR A 75 12.36 -10.87 10.90
N PHE A 76 12.52 -10.00 9.91
CA PHE A 76 12.18 -8.58 10.01
C PHE A 76 10.69 -8.38 10.29
N THR A 77 9.82 -9.04 9.52
CA THR A 77 8.36 -8.95 9.67
C THR A 77 7.89 -9.44 11.03
N ASN A 78 8.46 -10.54 11.53
CA ASN A 78 8.14 -11.06 12.87
C ASN A 78 8.52 -10.07 13.98
N ARG A 79 9.64 -9.35 13.86
CA ARG A 79 10.02 -8.30 14.82
C ARG A 79 9.01 -7.15 14.83
N GLN A 80 8.59 -6.70 13.64
CA GLN A 80 7.56 -5.65 13.53
C GLN A 80 6.23 -6.09 14.14
N LEU A 81 5.80 -7.33 13.89
CA LEU A 81 4.57 -7.88 14.46
C LEU A 81 4.59 -7.91 16.00
N ILE A 82 5.74 -8.21 16.61
CA ILE A 82 5.86 -8.21 18.07
C ILE A 82 5.70 -6.78 18.62
N LEU A 83 6.35 -5.79 17.98
CA LEU A 83 6.25 -4.39 18.39
C LEU A 83 4.83 -3.85 18.26
N THR A 84 4.15 -4.14 17.14
CA THR A 84 2.77 -3.67 16.94
C THR A 84 1.80 -4.31 17.94
N LYS A 85 1.97 -5.60 18.26
CA LYS A 85 1.18 -6.27 19.31
C LYS A 85 1.39 -5.65 20.70
N GLN A 86 2.62 -5.26 21.04
CA GLN A 86 2.90 -4.56 22.30
C GLN A 86 2.25 -3.18 22.34
N ASN A 87 2.38 -2.38 21.27
CA ASN A 87 1.75 -1.07 21.16
C ASN A 87 0.22 -1.16 21.27
N ALA A 88 -0.41 -2.16 20.62
CA ALA A 88 -1.84 -2.39 20.71
C ALA A 88 -2.27 -2.73 22.16
N LYS A 89 -1.49 -3.56 22.87
CA LYS A 89 -1.74 -3.89 24.28
C LYS A 89 -1.68 -2.65 25.17
N ASP A 90 -0.69 -1.78 24.97
CA ASP A 90 -0.56 -0.57 25.79
C ASP A 90 -1.62 0.48 25.44
N THR A 91 -2.03 0.57 24.17
CA THR A 91 -3.16 1.39 23.74
C THR A 91 -4.46 0.92 24.41
N ASN A 92 -4.72 -0.39 24.44
CA ASN A 92 -5.90 -0.95 25.10
C ASN A 92 -5.92 -0.62 26.62
N LYS A 93 -4.77 -0.67 27.30
CA LYS A 93 -4.69 -0.22 28.71
C LYS A 93 -5.07 1.25 28.88
N ARG A 94 -4.61 2.12 27.96
CA ARG A 94 -4.96 3.56 28.00
C ARG A 94 -6.45 3.79 27.76
N VAL A 95 -7.05 3.06 26.82
CA VAL A 95 -8.51 3.09 26.56
C VAL A 95 -9.28 2.69 27.82
N GLN A 96 -8.88 1.61 28.51
CA GLN A 96 -9.54 1.19 29.76
C GLN A 96 -9.44 2.24 30.87
N VAL A 97 -8.34 3.00 30.95
CA VAL A 97 -8.21 4.09 31.92
C VAL A 97 -9.16 5.23 31.55
N LEU A 98 -9.19 5.64 30.29
CA LEU A 98 -10.09 6.70 29.81
C LEU A 98 -11.57 6.34 29.98
N GLU A 99 -11.95 5.08 29.75
CA GLU A 99 -13.31 4.59 29.99
C GLU A 99 -13.73 4.74 31.47
N ARG A 100 -12.82 4.48 32.41
CA ARG A 100 -13.08 4.68 33.85
C ARG A 100 -13.21 6.15 34.21
N GLU A 101 -12.34 7.01 33.68
CA GLU A 101 -12.41 8.46 33.91
C GLU A 101 -13.70 9.07 33.32
N LEU A 102 -14.12 8.59 32.13
CA LEU A 102 -15.37 9.00 31.52
C LEU A 102 -16.58 8.57 32.37
N LEU A 103 -16.55 7.35 32.93
CA LEU A 103 -17.62 6.87 33.81
C LEU A 103 -17.74 7.74 35.06
N LEU A 104 -16.62 8.04 35.72
CA LEU A 104 -16.57 8.93 36.89
C LEU A 104 -17.10 10.34 36.56
N THR A 105 -16.71 10.89 35.41
CA THR A 105 -17.18 12.22 34.96
C THR A 105 -18.69 12.22 34.72
N LYS A 106 -19.23 11.16 34.08
CA LYS A 106 -20.68 11.01 33.87
C LYS A 106 -21.47 10.91 35.17
N GLU A 107 -20.91 10.29 36.22
CA GLU A 107 -21.54 10.25 37.54
C GLU A 107 -21.57 11.63 38.21
N LEU A 108 -20.50 12.42 38.09
CA LEU A 108 -20.46 13.80 38.61
C LEU A 108 -21.53 14.70 37.96
N PHE A 109 -21.76 14.58 36.66
CA PHE A 109 -22.77 15.37 35.95
C PHE A 109 -24.22 14.96 36.24
N LYS A 110 -24.47 13.77 36.82
CA LYS A 110 -25.83 13.39 37.26
C LYS A 110 -26.26 14.13 38.53
N PHE A 111 -25.30 14.53 39.38
CA PHE A 111 -25.58 15.20 40.64
C PHE A 111 -26.16 16.61 40.47
N ASP A 112 -25.92 17.27 39.33
CA ASP A 112 -26.41 18.63 39.04
C ASP A 112 -27.86 18.67 38.51
N LYS A 113 -28.40 17.52 38.08
CA LYS A 113 -29.73 17.46 37.42
C LYS A 113 -30.89 17.24 38.40
N ASP A 114 -30.65 16.63 39.56
CA ASP A 114 -31.70 16.25 40.51
C ASP A 114 -32.33 17.44 41.26
N ASP A 115 -31.66 18.60 41.35
CA ASP A 115 -32.25 19.81 41.93
C ASP A 115 -33.15 20.61 40.95
N SER A 116 -33.16 20.27 39.65
CA SER A 116 -33.78 21.11 38.61
C SER A 116 -35.12 20.63 38.04
N MET A 117 -35.62 19.45 38.44
CA MET A 117 -36.79 18.81 37.80
C MET A 117 -37.94 18.49 38.76
N ASN A 118 -38.48 19.52 39.40
CA ASN A 118 -39.85 19.51 39.94
C ASN A 118 -40.69 20.52 39.14
N HIS A 119 -40.95 20.27 37.85
CA HIS A 119 -42.12 20.76 37.11
C HIS A 119 -42.01 20.37 35.63
N ALA A 120 -42.58 19.23 35.23
CA ALA A 120 -43.37 19.12 34.01
C ALA A 120 -44.02 17.73 33.92
N HIS A 121 -45.33 17.76 33.76
CA HIS A 121 -46.24 16.62 33.68
C HIS A 121 -46.17 15.91 32.31
N SER A 122 -46.32 14.58 32.40
CA SER A 122 -47.25 13.74 31.63
C SER A 122 -47.35 13.88 30.10
N GLY A 123 -47.00 12.80 29.39
CA GLY A 123 -47.35 12.61 27.99
C GLY A 123 -46.85 11.26 27.43
N ARG A 124 -47.59 10.19 27.73
CA ARG A 124 -47.36 8.82 27.20
C ARG A 124 -48.09 8.66 25.86
N ILE A 125 -47.40 8.27 24.79
CA ILE A 125 -47.98 7.51 23.66
C ILE A 125 -46.98 6.42 23.21
N GLN A 126 -47.51 5.22 22.97
CA GLN A 126 -46.84 3.97 22.59
C GLN A 126 -46.51 3.87 21.09
N THR A 127 -45.33 3.27 20.83
CA THR A 127 -44.85 2.44 19.71
C THR A 127 -45.64 2.36 18.38
N THR A 128 -44.90 2.56 17.29
CA THR A 128 -45.03 1.77 16.04
C THR A 128 -43.61 1.40 15.56
N GLU A 129 -43.37 0.10 15.41
CA GLU A 129 -42.15 -0.49 14.86
C GLU A 129 -42.23 -0.44 13.33
N GLN A 130 -41.42 0.41 12.70
CA GLN A 130 -40.89 0.23 11.35
C GLN A 130 -39.83 1.32 11.09
N ASP A 131 -38.70 0.92 10.52
CA ASP A 131 -37.57 1.72 10.05
C ASP A 131 -36.66 2.38 11.12
N ARG A 132 -35.71 1.59 11.64
CA ARG A 132 -34.43 2.04 12.22
C ARG A 132 -33.39 0.99 11.79
N SER A 133 -32.23 1.30 11.21
CA SER A 133 -31.32 2.42 11.49
C SER A 133 -30.26 2.53 10.39
N ASP A 134 -30.12 3.69 9.76
CA ASP A 134 -28.89 4.08 9.02
C ASP A 134 -28.36 5.46 9.46
N ASN A 135 -28.89 6.04 10.55
CA ASN A 135 -28.59 7.43 10.93
C ASN A 135 -27.77 7.61 12.23
N ASP A 136 -27.20 6.54 12.80
CA ASP A 136 -26.51 6.63 14.10
C ASP A 136 -24.96 6.58 14.05
N TYR A 137 -24.34 6.49 12.86
CA TYR A 137 -22.86 6.57 12.74
C TYR A 137 -22.33 7.94 12.26
N GLU A 138 -23.20 8.89 11.89
CA GLU A 138 -22.78 10.18 11.29
C GLU A 138 -22.59 11.32 12.29
N LYS A 139 -22.66 11.06 13.60
CA LYS A 139 -22.52 12.10 14.63
C LYS A 139 -21.26 11.98 15.47
N GLU A 140 -20.12 11.73 14.83
CA GLU A 140 -18.83 11.90 15.49
C GLU A 140 -17.74 12.35 14.50
N SER A 141 -17.83 13.60 14.04
CA SER A 141 -16.72 14.27 13.36
C SER A 141 -16.53 15.67 13.93
N MET A 142 -15.67 15.76 14.92
CA MET A 142 -14.92 16.98 15.19
C MET A 142 -13.48 16.56 15.48
N TYR A 143 -12.78 16.07 14.46
CA TYR A 143 -11.33 16.01 14.53
C TYR A 143 -10.83 17.45 14.71
N PRO A 144 -9.99 17.74 15.71
CA PRO A 144 -9.45 19.08 15.87
C PRO A 144 -8.72 19.46 14.58
N GLU A 145 -9.06 20.65 14.07
CA GLU A 145 -8.37 21.26 12.95
C GLU A 145 -6.85 21.22 13.23
N PHE A 146 -6.09 20.56 12.35
CA PHE A 146 -4.63 20.56 12.47
C PHE A 146 -4.15 21.94 12.02
N LYS A 147 -4.03 22.86 12.98
CA LYS A 147 -3.47 24.19 12.73
C LYS A 147 -1.99 24.02 12.38
N LEU A 148 -1.65 24.36 11.15
CA LEU A 148 -0.25 24.55 10.75
C LEU A 148 0.42 25.53 11.73
N PRO A 149 1.72 25.37 12.03
CA PRO A 149 2.49 26.45 12.62
C PRO A 149 2.31 27.71 11.76
N ASP A 150 1.82 28.77 12.37
CA ASP A 150 1.63 30.06 11.72
C ASP A 150 3.00 30.59 11.26
N ASN A 151 3.22 30.58 9.95
CA ASN A 151 4.46 31.08 9.34
C ASN A 151 4.46 32.62 9.19
N SER A 152 3.56 33.33 9.88
CA SER A 152 3.52 34.79 9.90
C SER A 152 4.38 35.44 10.99
N ASP A 153 5.20 34.70 11.75
CA ASP A 153 6.14 35.31 12.70
C ASP A 153 7.41 35.82 12.01
N THR A 154 7.26 36.91 11.27
CA THR A 154 8.34 37.86 11.06
C THR A 154 8.62 38.61 12.37
N SER A 155 9.50 38.09 13.24
CA SER A 155 10.77 38.76 13.59
C SER A 155 11.41 38.27 14.91
N LYS A 156 12.75 38.12 14.83
CA LYS A 156 13.74 38.30 15.92
C LYS A 156 13.76 37.26 17.04
N ASP A 157 14.45 36.13 16.79
CA ASP A 157 15.53 35.62 17.66
C ASP A 157 16.01 34.20 17.28
N SER A 158 15.97 33.83 16.00
CA SER A 158 16.78 32.72 15.51
C SER A 158 18.22 33.18 15.36
N LYS A 159 19.02 32.91 16.41
CA LYS A 159 20.49 32.86 16.33
C LYS A 159 20.87 32.18 15.03
N ARG A 160 21.38 32.96 14.09
CA ARG A 160 21.93 32.50 12.82
C ARG A 160 23.00 31.44 13.12
N LEU A 161 22.67 30.18 12.88
CA LEU A 161 23.67 29.20 12.49
C LEU A 161 24.08 29.58 11.06
N LEU A 162 25.07 30.46 10.96
CA LEU A 162 25.77 30.73 9.70
C LEU A 162 26.61 29.50 9.35
N VAL A 163 26.01 28.52 8.65
CA VAL A 163 26.74 27.42 8.02
C VAL A 163 26.03 27.01 6.70
N GLY A 164 26.52 27.53 5.57
CA GLY A 164 26.46 26.94 4.22
C GLY A 164 25.10 26.69 3.54
N ASP A 165 24.74 27.53 2.56
CA ASP A 165 23.68 27.32 1.56
C ASP A 165 24.01 26.16 0.59
N ASN A 166 23.92 24.90 1.03
CA ASN A 166 24.11 23.71 0.18
C ASN A 166 23.28 22.50 0.65
N PHE A 167 22.06 22.71 1.17
CA PHE A 167 21.15 21.58 1.38
C PHE A 167 20.49 21.20 0.04
N PRO A 168 20.45 19.90 -0.33
CA PRO A 168 19.70 19.47 -1.50
C PRO A 168 18.24 19.93 -1.37
N PRO A 169 17.60 20.31 -2.49
CA PRO A 169 16.23 20.80 -2.47
C PRO A 169 15.29 19.74 -1.88
N VAL A 170 14.44 20.16 -0.93
CA VAL A 170 13.45 19.29 -0.29
C VAL A 170 12.09 19.58 -0.88
N VAL A 171 11.43 18.55 -1.40
CA VAL A 171 10.05 18.63 -1.91
C VAL A 171 9.29 17.46 -1.33
N ALA A 172 8.18 17.75 -0.65
CA ALA A 172 7.32 16.72 -0.07
C ALA A 172 5.92 17.28 0.15
N PHE A 173 4.91 16.47 -0.11
CA PHE A 173 3.54 16.76 0.26
C PHE A 173 2.84 15.53 0.84
N SER A 174 1.83 15.79 1.65
CA SER A 174 0.88 14.79 2.09
C SER A 174 -0.47 15.46 2.28
N SER A 175 -1.50 14.85 1.73
CA SER A 175 -2.87 15.35 1.75
C SER A 175 -3.85 14.23 2.02
N THR A 176 -4.96 14.59 2.65
CA THR A 176 -6.07 13.72 3.03
C THR A 176 -7.38 14.41 2.68
N MET A 177 -8.51 13.75 2.88
CA MET A 177 -9.83 14.37 2.74
C MET A 177 -10.61 14.27 4.05
N ASP A 178 -11.35 15.33 4.39
CA ASP A 178 -12.21 15.35 5.58
C ASP A 178 -13.57 14.74 5.27
N SER A 179 -14.11 15.07 4.09
CA SER A 179 -15.45 14.70 3.65
C SER A 179 -15.41 13.63 2.57
N HIS A 180 -16.45 12.78 2.52
CA HIS A 180 -16.66 11.84 1.43
C HIS A 180 -16.71 12.58 0.09
N LYS A 181 -16.21 11.93 -0.97
CA LYS A 181 -16.43 12.39 -2.34
C LYS A 181 -17.50 11.53 -2.96
N GLU A 182 -18.61 12.16 -3.29
CA GLU A 182 -19.81 11.53 -3.80
C GLU A 182 -19.94 11.75 -5.32
N ASN A 183 -20.56 10.80 -6.01
CA ASN A 183 -20.90 10.91 -7.43
C ASN A 183 -19.70 11.25 -8.34
N LEU A 184 -18.52 10.69 -8.08
CA LEU A 184 -17.37 10.94 -8.94
C LEU A 184 -17.55 10.20 -10.29
N GLY A 185 -17.30 10.93 -11.37
CA GLY A 185 -17.34 10.42 -12.73
C GLY A 185 -16.01 9.80 -13.19
N ALA A 186 -16.07 8.97 -14.23
CA ALA A 186 -14.87 8.46 -14.89
C ALA A 186 -13.95 9.60 -15.36
N GLY A 187 -12.67 9.51 -15.02
CA GLY A 187 -11.67 10.54 -15.33
C GLY A 187 -11.66 11.74 -14.39
N GLN A 188 -12.61 11.85 -13.44
CA GLN A 188 -12.65 12.94 -12.48
C GLN A 188 -11.52 12.82 -11.45
N THR A 189 -10.88 13.94 -11.14
CA THR A 189 -9.85 14.03 -10.10
C THR A 189 -10.44 13.75 -8.72
N VAL A 190 -9.74 12.94 -7.93
CA VAL A 190 -10.07 12.71 -6.53
C VAL A 190 -9.44 13.84 -5.70
N LEU A 191 -10.28 14.64 -5.04
CA LEU A 191 -9.84 15.79 -4.24
C LEU A 191 -9.48 15.35 -2.81
N PHE A 192 -8.26 15.69 -2.39
CA PHE A 192 -7.71 15.57 -1.04
C PHE A 192 -7.46 16.99 -0.49
N GLU A 193 -8.52 17.64 -0.04
CA GLU A 193 -8.51 19.06 0.33
C GLU A 193 -7.68 19.39 1.58
N ARG A 194 -7.44 18.40 2.45
CA ARG A 194 -6.78 18.61 3.73
C ARG A 194 -5.28 18.36 3.61
N VAL A 195 -4.52 19.44 3.49
CA VAL A 195 -3.06 19.40 3.36
C VAL A 195 -2.40 19.28 4.74
N ILE A 196 -1.59 18.24 4.90
CA ILE A 196 -0.75 18.01 6.09
C ILE A 196 0.63 18.64 5.88
N THR A 197 1.22 18.42 4.70
CA THR A 197 2.55 18.91 4.32
C THR A 197 2.52 19.38 2.87
N ASN A 198 3.22 20.48 2.55
CA ASN A 198 3.43 20.96 1.18
C ASN A 198 4.76 21.72 1.04
N VAL A 199 5.86 21.08 1.46
CA VAL A 199 7.21 21.64 1.35
C VAL A 199 7.61 21.71 -0.12
N GLY A 200 8.08 22.86 -0.57
CA GLY A 200 8.36 23.13 -1.99
C GLY A 200 7.15 23.61 -2.79
N GLY A 201 5.94 23.63 -2.19
CA GLY A 201 4.75 24.27 -2.76
C GLY A 201 4.24 23.66 -4.07
N GLY A 202 4.49 22.36 -4.31
CA GLY A 202 4.11 21.70 -5.55
C GLY A 202 2.64 21.28 -5.61
N LEU A 203 1.99 21.00 -4.47
CA LEU A 203 0.59 20.60 -4.42
C LEU A 203 -0.34 21.82 -4.43
N ASP A 204 -1.32 21.84 -5.34
CA ASP A 204 -2.48 22.74 -5.26
C ASP A 204 -3.62 22.08 -4.46
N PRO A 205 -3.98 22.61 -3.28
CA PRO A 205 -5.02 22.03 -2.43
C PRO A 205 -6.42 22.02 -3.06
N ASN A 206 -6.70 22.93 -3.99
CA ASN A 206 -8.03 23.07 -4.59
C ASN A 206 -8.27 22.08 -5.73
N THR A 207 -7.19 21.53 -6.29
CA THR A 207 -7.25 20.59 -7.41
C THR A 207 -6.65 19.23 -7.08
N SER A 208 -5.88 19.13 -5.98
CA SER A 208 -5.06 17.97 -5.61
C SER A 208 -4.08 17.53 -6.70
N ILE A 209 -3.68 18.47 -7.55
CA ILE A 209 -2.65 18.27 -8.56
C ILE A 209 -1.32 18.70 -7.97
N PHE A 210 -0.34 17.80 -7.99
CA PHE A 210 1.04 18.10 -7.68
C PHE A 210 1.79 18.46 -8.96
N LYS A 211 2.32 19.67 -9.01
CA LYS A 211 3.24 20.14 -10.05
C LYS A 211 4.67 20.05 -9.55
N ALA A 212 5.52 19.29 -10.22
CA ALA A 212 6.92 19.13 -9.81
C ALA A 212 7.66 20.48 -9.89
N PRO A 213 8.15 21.04 -8.77
CA PRO A 213 8.85 22.32 -8.80
C PRO A 213 10.26 22.19 -9.40
N ILE A 214 10.86 21.01 -9.32
CA ILE A 214 12.18 20.69 -9.85
C ILE A 214 12.20 19.30 -10.49
N THR A 215 13.11 19.12 -11.45
CA THR A 215 13.34 17.82 -12.10
C THR A 215 14.02 16.85 -11.13
N GLY A 216 13.56 15.61 -11.08
CA GLY A 216 14.12 14.57 -10.22
C GLY A 216 13.29 13.30 -10.21
N PHE A 217 13.67 12.35 -9.36
CA PHE A 217 12.87 11.16 -9.10
C PHE A 217 11.97 11.38 -7.90
N TYR A 218 10.67 11.13 -8.08
CA TYR A 218 9.67 11.30 -7.04
C TYR A 218 9.05 9.96 -6.68
N HIS A 219 8.86 9.74 -5.38
CA HIS A 219 7.94 8.72 -4.88
C HIS A 219 6.55 9.35 -4.78
N PHE A 220 5.53 8.62 -5.22
CA PHE A 220 4.13 8.94 -4.98
C PHE A 220 3.40 7.72 -4.47
N ASP A 221 2.53 7.91 -3.48
CA ASP A 221 1.59 6.90 -3.03
C ASP A 221 0.19 7.49 -2.88
N ALA A 222 -0.81 6.66 -3.16
CA ALA A 222 -2.19 6.98 -2.96
C ALA A 222 -2.87 5.81 -2.22
N ILE A 223 -3.76 6.19 -1.30
CA ILE A 223 -4.65 5.28 -0.58
C ILE A 223 -6.05 5.82 -0.79
N VAL A 224 -6.94 4.98 -1.30
CA VAL A 224 -8.32 5.35 -1.58
C VAL A 224 -9.22 4.27 -0.97
N MET A 225 -10.08 4.68 -0.04
CA MET A 225 -11.07 3.81 0.55
C MET A 225 -12.41 3.97 -0.18
N SER A 226 -13.03 2.88 -0.64
CA SER A 226 -14.40 2.90 -1.16
C SER A 226 -15.41 2.82 -0.02
N HIS A 227 -16.64 3.28 -0.27
CA HIS A 227 -17.76 2.96 0.61
C HIS A 227 -18.01 1.44 0.65
N HIS A 228 -18.68 0.99 1.72
CA HIS A 228 -19.11 -0.41 1.83
C HIS A 228 -20.04 -0.78 0.67
N GLY A 229 -19.91 -2.01 0.14
CA GLY A 229 -20.72 -2.50 -0.98
C GLY A 229 -20.37 -1.89 -2.35
N GLU A 230 -19.32 -1.08 -2.44
CA GLU A 230 -18.88 -0.44 -3.68
C GLU A 230 -17.45 -0.88 -4.05
N ASP A 231 -17.23 -1.19 -5.32
CA ASP A 231 -15.91 -1.24 -5.92
C ASP A 231 -15.57 0.06 -6.66
N MET A 232 -14.27 0.29 -6.77
CA MET A 232 -13.73 1.48 -7.43
C MET A 232 -12.38 1.16 -8.03
N GLU A 233 -12.15 1.68 -9.24
CA GLU A 233 -10.80 1.79 -9.81
C GLU A 233 -10.35 3.26 -9.84
N THR A 234 -9.21 3.56 -9.25
CA THR A 234 -8.52 4.86 -9.43
C THR A 234 -7.16 4.64 -10.05
N GLU A 235 -6.53 5.72 -10.51
CA GLU A 235 -5.18 5.68 -11.04
C GLU A 235 -4.38 6.91 -10.63
N ILE A 236 -3.07 6.71 -10.43
CA ILE A 236 -2.10 7.80 -10.36
C ILE A 236 -1.72 8.15 -11.81
N VAL A 237 -1.85 9.43 -12.14
CA VAL A 237 -1.70 9.95 -13.51
C VAL A 237 -0.54 10.90 -13.56
N LYS A 238 0.25 10.86 -14.64
CA LYS A 238 1.25 11.88 -14.98
C LYS A 238 0.90 12.53 -16.31
N ASN A 239 0.73 13.86 -16.32
CA ASN A 239 0.41 14.62 -17.53
C ASN A 239 -0.74 14.01 -18.36
N GLY A 240 -1.77 13.51 -17.67
CA GLY A 240 -2.96 12.88 -18.29
C GLY A 240 -2.84 11.38 -18.58
N ASN A 241 -1.64 10.80 -18.52
CA ASN A 241 -1.38 9.38 -18.76
C ASN A 241 -1.38 8.58 -17.45
N GLY A 242 -2.16 7.51 -17.38
CA GLY A 242 -2.17 6.61 -16.24
C GLY A 242 -0.84 5.89 -16.05
N LEU A 243 -0.29 5.95 -14.84
CA LEU A 243 0.95 5.23 -14.47
C LEU A 243 0.63 3.89 -13.81
N VAL A 244 -0.27 3.91 -12.83
CA VAL A 244 -0.68 2.71 -12.07
C VAL A 244 -2.13 2.82 -11.62
N ARG A 245 -2.73 1.66 -11.34
CA ARG A 245 -4.12 1.55 -10.88
C ARG A 245 -4.20 1.09 -9.43
N LEU A 246 -5.25 1.52 -8.77
CA LEU A 246 -5.68 1.12 -7.44
C LEU A 246 -7.08 0.53 -7.60
N TYR A 247 -7.29 -0.67 -7.07
CA TYR A 247 -8.60 -1.30 -7.01
C TYR A 247 -9.04 -1.42 -5.55
N SER A 248 -10.22 -0.90 -5.26
CA SER A 248 -10.93 -1.16 -4.02
C SER A 248 -12.05 -2.15 -4.33
N GLY A 249 -12.05 -3.30 -3.65
CA GLY A 249 -12.99 -4.38 -3.93
C GLY A 249 -14.37 -4.15 -3.33
N ASN A 250 -15.38 -4.72 -3.97
CA ASN A 250 -16.76 -4.73 -3.50
C ASN A 250 -16.93 -5.85 -2.46
N GLY A 251 -17.22 -5.48 -1.21
CA GLY A 251 -17.59 -6.40 -0.15
C GLY A 251 -18.49 -5.72 0.87
N ASP A 252 -18.93 -6.48 1.88
CA ASP A 252 -19.86 -6.00 2.93
C ASP A 252 -19.25 -4.89 3.82
N THR A 253 -17.97 -4.56 3.62
CA THR A 253 -17.22 -3.53 4.35
C THR A 253 -16.56 -2.56 3.38
N TRP A 254 -16.01 -1.46 3.91
CA TRP A 254 -15.12 -0.57 3.16
C TRP A 254 -13.93 -1.34 2.56
N GLY A 255 -13.65 -1.08 1.29
CA GLY A 255 -12.44 -1.58 0.61
C GLY A 255 -11.34 -0.53 0.62
N VAL A 256 -10.08 -0.95 0.55
CA VAL A 256 -8.94 -0.05 0.38
C VAL A 256 -8.15 -0.44 -0.86
N GLY A 257 -8.04 0.50 -1.80
CA GLY A 257 -7.08 0.46 -2.89
C GLY A 257 -5.83 1.26 -2.52
N MET A 258 -4.65 0.68 -2.76
CA MET A 258 -3.37 1.31 -2.48
C MET A 258 -2.40 1.06 -3.63
N GLN A 259 -1.61 2.07 -3.97
CA GLN A 259 -0.44 1.87 -4.82
C GLN A 259 0.64 2.90 -4.52
N ALA A 260 1.89 2.52 -4.76
CA ALA A 260 3.04 3.41 -4.71
C ALA A 260 3.90 3.25 -5.96
N ILE A 261 4.52 4.35 -6.40
CA ILE A 261 5.40 4.39 -7.57
C ILE A 261 6.58 5.32 -7.35
N VAL A 262 7.68 5.02 -8.02
CA VAL A 262 8.77 5.96 -8.24
C VAL A 262 8.81 6.31 -9.72
N VAL A 263 8.78 7.60 -10.04
CA VAL A 263 8.77 8.09 -11.43
C VAL A 263 9.66 9.31 -11.57
N GLN A 264 10.35 9.41 -12.71
CA GLN A 264 11.08 10.62 -13.06
C GLN A 264 10.08 11.73 -13.44
N MET A 265 10.26 12.90 -12.86
CA MET A 265 9.49 14.11 -13.14
C MET A 265 10.42 15.18 -13.69
N ASN A 266 9.97 15.90 -14.71
CA ASN A 266 10.56 17.17 -15.10
C ASN A 266 9.88 18.29 -14.32
N ALA A 267 10.59 19.39 -14.08
CA ALA A 267 9.98 20.61 -13.56
C ALA A 267 8.77 21.00 -14.42
N GLY A 268 7.61 21.20 -13.79
CA GLY A 268 6.34 21.52 -14.44
C GLY A 268 5.44 20.33 -14.77
N ASP A 269 5.93 19.08 -14.68
CA ASP A 269 5.09 17.89 -14.83
C ASP A 269 4.03 17.82 -13.72
N ASP A 270 2.82 17.40 -14.07
CA ASP A 270 1.68 17.27 -13.17
C ASP A 270 1.40 15.80 -12.82
N VAL A 271 1.15 15.52 -11.55
CA VAL A 271 0.69 14.23 -11.03
C VAL A 271 -0.51 14.39 -10.12
N TRP A 272 -1.51 13.52 -10.29
CA TRP A 272 -2.71 13.49 -9.45
C TRP A 272 -3.36 12.10 -9.46
N VAL A 273 -4.38 11.92 -8.62
CA VAL A 273 -5.21 10.72 -8.59
C VAL A 273 -6.55 11.02 -9.27
N ARG A 274 -7.02 10.14 -10.15
CA ARG A 274 -8.37 10.24 -10.74
C ARG A 274 -9.08 8.91 -10.74
N VAL A 275 -10.40 8.95 -10.89
CA VAL A 275 -11.22 7.77 -11.17
C VAL A 275 -10.81 7.20 -12.54
N TYR A 276 -10.43 5.94 -12.58
CA TYR A 276 -10.03 5.28 -13.82
C TYR A 276 -11.27 5.11 -14.73
N ASN A 277 -11.07 5.23 -16.05
CA ASN A 277 -12.18 5.07 -16.99
C ASN A 277 -12.49 3.58 -17.22
N ASN A 278 -13.25 3.00 -16.30
CA ASN A 278 -13.79 1.65 -16.41
C ASN A 278 -15.32 1.68 -16.23
N PRO A 279 -16.09 1.75 -17.32
CA PRO A 279 -17.56 1.85 -17.23
C PRO A 279 -18.23 0.61 -16.61
N GLY A 280 -17.52 -0.52 -16.50
CA GLY A 280 -18.03 -1.72 -15.84
C GLY A 280 -18.00 -1.66 -14.31
N ILE A 281 -17.14 -0.79 -13.75
CA ILE A 281 -16.98 -0.59 -12.30
C ILE A 281 -17.39 0.85 -11.94
N ASN A 282 -16.70 1.84 -12.52
CA ASN A 282 -16.90 3.25 -12.29
C ASN A 282 -18.00 3.82 -13.22
N ASN A 283 -19.26 3.51 -12.91
CA ASN A 283 -20.43 3.88 -13.72
C ASN A 283 -20.97 5.31 -13.47
N GLY A 284 -20.16 6.19 -12.85
CA GLY A 284 -20.53 7.58 -12.57
C GLY A 284 -21.10 7.85 -11.18
N ASN A 285 -21.14 6.84 -10.30
CA ASN A 285 -21.49 6.99 -8.90
C ASN A 285 -20.39 6.46 -7.97
N VAL A 286 -19.14 6.87 -8.22
CA VAL A 286 -18.02 6.42 -7.40
C VAL A 286 -17.97 7.23 -6.11
N ARG A 287 -17.94 6.55 -4.96
CA ARG A 287 -17.80 7.20 -3.65
C ARG A 287 -16.46 6.89 -3.01
N VAL A 288 -15.73 7.95 -2.68
CA VAL A 288 -14.48 7.85 -1.93
C VAL A 288 -14.76 8.20 -0.47
N TYR A 289 -14.39 7.31 0.44
CA TYR A 289 -14.61 7.47 1.86
C TYR A 289 -13.69 8.55 2.45
N GLY A 290 -14.30 9.47 3.20
CA GLY A 290 -13.68 10.63 3.82
C GLY A 290 -12.97 10.33 5.15
N PHE A 291 -13.03 11.27 6.08
CA PHE A 291 -12.54 11.13 7.47
C PHE A 291 -11.10 10.62 7.59
N LEU A 292 -10.20 11.18 6.76
CA LEU A 292 -8.76 10.88 6.76
C LEU A 292 -8.39 9.45 6.32
N TRP A 293 -9.34 8.63 5.88
CA TRP A 293 -9.07 7.26 5.42
C TRP A 293 -8.40 7.18 4.05
N SER A 294 -8.60 8.22 3.24
CA SER A 294 -8.01 8.35 1.90
C SER A 294 -6.95 9.44 1.90
N SER A 295 -5.81 9.16 1.26
CA SER A 295 -4.65 10.04 1.22
C SER A 295 -3.91 10.01 -0.11
N PHE A 296 -3.19 11.10 -0.39
CA PHE A 296 -2.26 11.21 -1.50
C PHE A 296 -1.00 11.94 -1.02
N SER A 297 0.15 11.29 -1.19
CA SER A 297 1.44 11.77 -0.71
C SER A 297 2.53 11.59 -1.76
N GLY A 298 3.60 12.37 -1.63
CA GLY A 298 4.78 12.20 -2.46
C GLY A 298 5.95 13.07 -2.03
N PHE A 299 7.15 12.69 -2.44
CA PHE A 299 8.38 13.39 -2.11
C PHE A 299 9.50 13.14 -3.13
N LEU A 300 10.42 14.09 -3.22
CA LEU A 300 11.62 14.00 -4.03
C LEU A 300 12.66 13.07 -3.38
N LEU A 301 13.23 12.18 -4.17
CA LEU A 301 14.33 11.29 -3.79
C LEU A 301 15.70 11.89 -4.12
N GLN A 302 15.87 12.39 -5.35
CA GLN A 302 17.07 13.08 -5.85
C GLN A 302 16.78 13.85 -7.13
#